data_AF-A0A952TSV6-F1
#
_entry.id   AF-A0A952TSV6-F1
#
_cell.length_a   1.000
_cell.length_b   1.000
_cell.length_c   1.000
_cell.angle_alpha   90.00
_cell.angle_beta   90.00
_cell.angle_gamma   90.00
#
_symmetry.space_group_name_H-M   'P 1'
#
loop_
_entity.id
_entity.type
_entity.pdbx_description
1 polymer ?
#
loop_
_entity_poly.entity_id
_entity_poly.type
_entity_poly.pdbx_seq_one_letter_code
_entity_poly.pdbx_strand_id
1 'polypeptide(L)'
;MAKNVCAFLAVVFLGVSVSAEYRVFLLKIEKRRPASAQEAANSATAPARFLESTLDPEQYRGYYPVADDEQVTYVDTWRCRGRTDHRPLCPNPRGPAAIPGE
;
A
#
# COMPACT_ATOMS: atom_id res chain seq x y z
N MET A 1 7.54 -28.22 -49.96
CA MET A 1 7.88 -27.25 -48.89
C MET A 1 6.59 -26.66 -48.34
N ALA A 2 6.00 -27.22 -47.28
CA ALA A 2 4.77 -26.65 -46.68
C ALA A 2 4.37 -27.22 -45.30
N LYS A 3 4.99 -28.30 -44.81
CA LYS A 3 4.53 -28.96 -43.57
C LYS A 3 5.12 -28.38 -42.28
N ASN A 4 6.23 -27.65 -42.36
CA ASN A 4 6.95 -27.15 -41.18
C ASN A 4 6.57 -25.71 -40.80
N VAL A 5 5.76 -25.03 -41.63
CA VAL A 5 5.34 -23.64 -41.41
C VAL A 5 4.14 -23.54 -40.46
N CYS A 6 3.28 -24.56 -40.41
CA CYS A 6 2.12 -24.57 -39.51
C CYS A 6 2.49 -24.76 -38.04
N ALA A 7 3.63 -25.37 -37.72
CA ALA A 7 4.03 -25.61 -36.33
C ALA A 7 4.49 -24.33 -35.61
N PHE A 8 5.03 -23.34 -36.34
CA PHE A 8 5.49 -22.09 -35.75
C PHE A 8 4.36 -21.12 -35.39
N LEU A 9 3.19 -21.25 -36.03
CA LEU A 9 2.03 -20.37 -35.82
C LEU A 9 1.22 -20.72 -34.57
N ALA A 10 1.30 -21.97 -34.09
CA ALA A 10 0.60 -22.40 -32.87
C ALA A 10 1.27 -21.91 -31.57
N VAL A 11 2.56 -21.57 -31.61
CA VAL A 11 3.34 -21.14 -30.41
C VAL A 11 3.03 -19.68 -30.03
N VAL A 12 2.53 -18.86 -30.96
CA VAL A 12 2.27 -17.43 -30.75
C VAL A 12 0.97 -17.15 -29.98
N PHE A 13 0.04 -18.11 -29.91
CA PHE A 13 -1.27 -17.94 -29.27
C PHE A 13 -1.36 -18.38 -27.81
N LEU A 14 -0.25 -18.83 -27.19
CA LEU A 14 -0.18 -19.02 -25.74
C LEU A 14 0.04 -17.65 -25.05
N GLY A 15 -0.95 -16.78 -25.19
CA GLY A 15 -0.99 -15.48 -24.52
C GLY A 15 -1.03 -15.68 -23.01
N VAL A 16 0.07 -15.39 -22.34
CA VAL A 16 0.12 -15.32 -20.88
C VAL A 16 -0.75 -14.16 -20.41
N SER A 17 -1.82 -14.46 -19.69
CA SER A 17 -2.63 -13.45 -18.99
C SER A 17 -1.80 -12.86 -17.86
N VAL A 18 -1.12 -11.74 -18.11
CA VAL A 18 -0.47 -10.95 -17.06
C VAL A 18 -1.58 -10.24 -16.27
N SER A 19 -1.96 -10.82 -15.14
CA SER A 19 -2.77 -10.11 -14.16
C SER A 19 -1.86 -9.13 -13.43
N ALA A 20 -2.17 -7.84 -13.51
CA ALA A 20 -1.52 -6.86 -12.65
C ALA A 20 -1.88 -7.16 -11.19
N GLU A 21 -0.88 -7.10 -10.32
CA GLU A 21 -1.06 -7.17 -8.87
C GLU A 21 -0.45 -5.92 -8.24
N TYR A 22 -1.13 -5.42 -7.22
CA TYR A 22 -0.66 -4.28 -6.44
C TYR A 22 -0.80 -4.58 -4.95
N ARG A 23 -0.14 -3.79 -4.12
CA ARG A 23 -0.26 -3.88 -2.66
C ARG A 23 -1.09 -2.72 -2.14
N VAL A 24 -1.87 -3.02 -1.11
CA VAL A 24 -2.50 -2.02 -0.25
C VAL A 24 -1.79 -2.05 1.09
N PHE A 25 -1.58 -0.88 1.66
CA PHE A 25 -0.96 -0.65 2.95
C PHE A 25 -1.99 0.04 3.84
N LEU A 26 -2.23 -0.51 5.02
CA LEU A 26 -2.89 0.21 6.09
C LEU A 26 -1.82 1.03 6.80
N LEU A 27 -1.83 2.33 6.55
CA LEU A 27 -0.90 3.30 7.09
C LEU A 27 -1.42 3.83 8.43
N LYS A 28 -0.50 4.01 9.36
CA LYS A 28 -0.68 4.72 10.61
C LYS A 28 0.18 5.98 10.58
N ILE A 29 -0.46 7.13 10.75
CA ILE A 29 0.19 8.44 10.83
C ILE A 29 0.01 8.98 12.24
N GLU A 30 1.12 9.25 12.91
CA GLU A 30 1.14 9.77 14.27
C GLU A 30 2.29 10.75 14.48
N LYS A 31 2.22 11.54 15.55
CA LYS A 31 3.36 12.39 15.95
C LYS A 31 4.55 11.52 16.30
N ARG A 32 5.73 11.89 15.77
CA ARG A 32 6.99 11.24 16.10
C ARG A 32 7.19 11.32 17.61
N ARG A 33 7.66 10.23 18.21
CA ARG A 33 8.03 10.27 19.63
C ARG A 33 9.06 11.39 19.86
N PRO A 34 8.88 12.19 20.93
CA PRO A 34 9.84 13.21 21.29
C PRO A 34 11.20 12.55 21.51
N ALA A 35 12.26 13.16 20.96
CA ALA A 35 13.61 12.64 21.07
C ALA A 35 14.22 12.95 22.45
N SER A 36 13.61 13.88 23.19
CA SER A 36 14.05 14.30 24.51
C SER A 36 12.89 14.48 25.49
N ALA A 37 13.20 14.39 26.79
CA ALA A 37 12.23 14.65 27.87
C ALA A 37 11.67 16.09 27.84
N GLN A 38 12.44 17.04 27.31
CA GLN A 38 12.03 18.44 27.17
C GLN A 38 10.97 18.62 26.07
N GLU A 39 11.08 17.89 24.97
CA GLU A 39 10.07 17.86 23.89
C GLU A 39 8.81 17.11 24.34
N ALA A 40 8.96 16.07 25.18
CA ALA A 40 7.84 15.31 25.72
C ALA A 40 6.93 16.15 26.62
N ALA A 41 7.49 17.11 27.37
CA ALA A 41 6.73 18.00 28.24
C ALA A 41 5.79 18.95 27.49
N ASN A 42 6.09 19.25 26.22
CA ASN A 42 5.31 20.18 25.38
C ASN A 42 4.46 19.47 24.31
N SER A 43 4.56 18.14 24.20
CA SER A 43 3.91 17.39 23.14
C SER A 43 2.57 16.84 23.61
N ALA A 44 1.48 17.51 23.27
CA ALA A 44 0.15 16.90 23.36
C ALA A 44 0.07 15.72 22.38
N THR A 45 -0.22 14.52 22.87
CA THR A 45 -0.37 13.32 22.04
C THR A 45 -1.57 13.50 21.11
N ALA A 46 -1.31 13.90 19.86
CA ALA A 46 -2.33 13.88 18.83
C ALA A 46 -2.74 12.42 18.55
N PRO A 47 -4.04 12.14 18.35
CA PRO A 47 -4.49 10.78 18.04
C PRO A 47 -3.88 10.30 16.72
N ALA A 48 -3.49 9.02 16.67
CA ALA A 48 -3.03 8.40 15.45
C ALA A 48 -4.19 8.29 14.45
N ARG A 49 -3.94 8.58 13.17
CA ARG A 49 -4.88 8.37 12.07
C ARG A 49 -4.49 7.16 11.26
N PHE A 50 -5.49 6.37 10.86
CA PHE A 50 -5.33 5.17 10.04
C PHE A 50 -5.96 5.39 8.68
N LEU A 51 -5.28 4.98 7.61
CA LEU A 51 -5.79 5.08 6.24
C LEU A 51 -5.20 4.00 5.35
N GLU A 52 -5.94 3.61 4.33
CA GLU A 52 -5.46 2.66 3.32
C GLU A 52 -4.86 3.41 2.13
N SER A 53 -3.73 2.91 1.61
CA SER A 53 -3.05 3.48 0.44
C SER A 53 -2.40 2.41 -0.42
N THR A 54 -2.23 2.68 -1.71
CA THR A 54 -1.39 1.86 -2.60
C THR A 54 0.09 2.25 -2.54
N LEU A 55 0.42 3.36 -1.87
CA LEU A 55 1.77 3.82 -1.64
C LEU A 55 2.29 3.28 -0.31
N ASP A 56 3.54 2.80 -0.30
CA ASP A 56 4.21 2.47 0.95
C ASP A 56 4.48 3.74 1.80
N PRO A 57 4.87 3.62 3.08
CA PRO A 57 5.07 4.80 3.94
C PRO A 57 6.07 5.83 3.42
N GLU A 58 7.15 5.39 2.76
CA GLU A 58 8.19 6.28 2.24
C GLU A 58 7.66 7.02 1.01
N GLN A 59 7.01 6.29 0.10
CA GLN A 59 6.34 6.87 -1.07
C GLN A 59 5.23 7.83 -0.65
N TYR A 60 4.38 7.45 0.30
CA TYR A 60 3.23 8.24 0.74
C TYR A 60 3.65 9.65 1.18
N ARG A 61 4.76 9.77 1.93
CA ARG A 61 5.31 11.05 2.36
C ARG A 61 5.75 11.94 1.19
N GLY A 62 6.15 11.34 0.06
CA GLY A 62 6.54 12.06 -1.15
C GLY A 62 5.36 12.58 -1.99
N TYR A 63 4.15 12.02 -1.81
CA TYR A 63 2.97 12.38 -2.60
C TYR A 63 1.89 13.15 -1.81
N TYR A 64 1.78 12.93 -0.50
CA TYR A 64 0.76 13.51 0.35
C TYR A 64 1.36 14.41 1.44
N PRO A 65 0.63 15.45 1.89
CA PRO A 65 1.09 16.30 2.97
C PRO A 65 1.13 15.50 4.29
N VAL A 66 2.33 15.41 4.85
CA VAL A 66 2.64 14.83 6.15
C VAL A 66 3.53 15.84 6.87
N ALA A 67 3.18 16.20 8.10
CA ALA A 67 3.99 17.18 8.83
C ALA A 67 5.40 16.62 9.14
N ASP A 68 6.38 17.51 9.33
CA ASP A 68 7.76 17.09 9.60
C ASP A 68 7.89 16.31 10.91
N ASP A 69 7.05 16.66 11.89
CA ASP A 69 6.94 16.00 13.18
C ASP A 69 5.97 14.80 13.17
N GLU A 70 5.41 14.43 12.01
CA GLU A 70 4.64 13.21 11.84
C GLU A 70 5.52 12.09 11.27
N GLN A 71 5.20 10.87 11.69
CA GLN A 71 5.76 9.63 11.16
C GLN A 71 4.64 8.83 10.49
N VAL A 72 4.94 8.29 9.30
CA VAL A 72 4.09 7.35 8.58
C VAL A 72 4.70 5.97 8.74
N THR A 73 3.91 5.02 9.24
CA THR A 73 4.27 3.60 9.35
C THR A 73 3.16 2.76 8.72
N TYR A 74 3.42 1.51 8.33
CA TYR A 74 2.36 0.58 7.98
C TYR A 74 2.10 -0.38 9.15
N VAL A 75 0.83 -0.68 9.41
CA VAL A 75 0.42 -1.69 10.40
C VAL A 75 0.03 -3.00 9.74
N ASP A 76 -0.46 -2.95 8.49
CA ASP A 76 -0.81 -4.13 7.73
C ASP A 76 -0.65 -3.91 6.22
N THR A 77 -0.52 -4.99 5.45
CA THR A 77 -0.49 -4.96 3.98
C THR A 77 -1.04 -6.23 3.35
N TRP A 78 -1.75 -6.09 2.24
CA TRP A 78 -2.28 -7.21 1.46
C TRP A 78 -2.12 -6.99 -0.03
N ARG A 79 -2.17 -8.10 -0.78
CA ARG A 79 -2.10 -8.09 -2.24
C ARG A 79 -3.52 -7.97 -2.79
N CYS A 80 -3.68 -7.08 -3.76
CA CYS A 80 -4.87 -6.95 -4.57
C CYS A 80 -4.54 -7.31 -6.02
N ARG A 81 -5.51 -7.91 -6.71
CA ARG A 81 -5.44 -8.14 -8.15
C ARG A 81 -6.13 -7.00 -8.88
N GLY A 82 -5.61 -6.63 -10.04
CA GLY A 82 -6.21 -5.64 -10.93
C GLY A 82 -5.45 -4.31 -10.94
N ARG A 83 -6.20 -3.22 -11.10
CA ARG A 83 -5.68 -1.87 -11.37
C ARG A 83 -5.87 -0.93 -10.18
N THR A 84 -5.04 0.10 -10.10
CA THR A 84 -5.03 1.15 -9.06
C THR A 84 -5.68 2.46 -9.54
N ASP A 85 -6.50 2.42 -10.59
CA ASP A 85 -7.03 3.58 -11.31
C ASP A 85 -8.31 4.16 -10.68
N HIS A 86 -8.18 4.85 -9.53
CA HIS A 86 -9.28 5.49 -8.77
C HIS A 86 -10.43 4.56 -8.33
N ARG A 87 -10.23 3.25 -8.46
CA ARG A 87 -11.19 2.25 -7.98
C ARG A 87 -11.06 2.09 -6.46
N PRO A 88 -12.13 1.66 -5.78
CA PRO A 88 -12.04 1.22 -4.39
C PRO A 88 -10.96 0.15 -4.22
N LEU A 89 -10.21 0.24 -3.12
CA LEU A 89 -9.20 -0.75 -2.76
C LEU A 89 -9.88 -2.08 -2.45
N CYS A 90 -9.19 -3.19 -2.76
CA CYS A 90 -9.75 -4.51 -2.42
C CYS A 90 -9.75 -4.70 -0.89
N PRO A 91 -10.75 -5.40 -0.32
CA PRO A 91 -10.83 -5.59 1.13
C PRO A 91 -9.65 -6.42 1.64
N ASN A 92 -9.24 -6.16 2.88
CA ASN A 92 -8.21 -6.96 3.54
C ASN A 92 -8.73 -8.40 3.74
N PRO A 93 -8.04 -9.43 3.20
CA PRO A 93 -8.47 -10.82 3.33
C PRO A 93 -8.40 -11.35 4.76
N ARG A 94 -7.68 -10.67 5.66
CA ARG A 94 -7.64 -11.00 7.10
C ARG A 94 -8.79 -10.38 7.89
N GLY A 95 -9.67 -9.63 7.23
CA GLY A 95 -10.71 -8.83 7.89
C GLY A 95 -10.24 -7.42 8.24
N PRO A 96 -11.09 -6.61 8.89
CA PRO A 96 -10.70 -5.28 9.36
C PRO A 96 -9.50 -5.41 10.28
N ALA A 97 -8.47 -4.60 10.05
CA ALA A 97 -7.34 -4.57 10.97
C ALA A 97 -7.84 -4.13 12.35
N ALA A 98 -7.41 -4.82 13.41
CA ALA A 98 -7.70 -4.39 14.77
C ALA A 98 -6.99 -3.05 15.03
N ILE A 99 -7.75 -1.95 14.91
CA ILE A 99 -7.28 -0.62 15.29
C ILE A 99 -7.30 -0.60 16.83
N PRO A 100 -6.16 -0.44 17.52
CA PRO A 100 -6.16 -0.36 18.97
C PRO A 100 -6.82 0.95 19.38
N GLY A 101 -8.04 0.89 19.93
CA GLY A 101 -8.69 2.06 20.56
C GLY A 101 -10.12 2.38 20.12
N GLU A 102 -10.85 1.47 19.49
CA GLU A 102 -12.32 1.57 19.35
C GLU A 102 -13.04 0.59 20.30
#